data_AF-S9V4M0-F1
#
_entry.id   AF-S9V4M0-F1
#
_cell.length_a   1.000
_cell.length_b   1.000
_cell.length_c   1.000
_cell.angle_alpha   90.00
_cell.angle_beta   90.00
_cell.angle_gamma   90.00
#
_symmetry.space_group_name_H-M   'P 1'
#
loop_
_entity.id
_entity.type
_entity.pdbx_description
1 polymer ?
#
loop_
_entity_poly.entity_id
_entity_poly.type
_entity_poly.pdbx_seq_one_letter_code
_entity_poly.pdbx_strand_id
1 'polypeptide(L)'
;MKNLEIVLWTASTKETASCVVEQLHESGLVFDDTIFRSKLWFTEPVHSKDLRLLGRDMDRVVLVDNSANCCKLNPLNAILIEDFHGFRHEEDAALVNVYYMVEALIKFAEEGTSVQEGLQRLAMEGHLCRTITYPMPEMWRNLPLSEIPPLKVPPHGKFVRANTAPPSRSIMKYWSY
;
A
#
# COMPACT_ATOMS: atom_id res chain seq x y z
N MET A 1 6.11 -8.71 15.38
CA MET A 1 6.69 -7.53 14.72
C MET A 1 7.04 -6.49 15.77
N LYS A 2 8.31 -6.39 16.16
CA LYS A 2 8.83 -5.24 16.93
C LYS A 2 9.43 -4.27 15.90
N ASN A 3 9.38 -2.95 16.16
CA ASN A 3 9.98 -1.89 15.33
C ASN A 3 9.17 -1.44 14.07
N LEU A 4 7.85 -1.49 14.11
CA LEU A 4 7.01 -0.82 13.10
C LEU A 4 6.19 0.28 13.76
N GLU A 5 5.99 1.36 13.02
CA GLU A 5 4.91 2.32 13.25
C GLU A 5 3.82 2.01 12.20
N ILE A 6 2.60 1.71 12.65
CA ILE A 6 1.48 1.36 11.78
C ILE A 6 0.47 2.51 11.80
N VAL A 7 0.39 3.24 10.69
CA VAL A 7 -0.54 4.36 10.53
C VAL A 7 -1.70 3.97 9.62
N LEU A 8 -2.92 4.01 10.14
CA LEU A 8 -4.12 3.88 9.30
C LEU A 8 -4.39 5.20 8.58
N TRP A 9 -4.16 5.26 7.27
CA TRP A 9 -4.50 6.43 6.46
C TRP A 9 -5.74 6.15 5.62
N THR A 10 -6.89 6.72 5.97
CA THR A 10 -8.19 6.43 5.31
C THR A 10 -8.78 7.65 4.60
N ALA A 11 -9.38 7.41 3.43
CA ALA A 11 -10.13 8.43 2.68
C ALA A 11 -11.57 8.65 3.22
N SER A 12 -11.93 7.96 4.29
CA SER A 12 -13.17 8.21 5.04
C SER A 12 -13.01 9.39 6.00
N THR A 13 -14.11 10.07 6.31
CA THR A 13 -14.11 11.05 7.42
C THR A 13 -14.00 10.31 8.75
N LYS A 14 -13.65 11.04 9.80
CA LYS A 14 -13.55 10.49 11.16
C LYS A 14 -14.87 9.86 11.61
N GLU A 15 -15.97 10.56 11.37
CA GLU A 15 -17.32 10.14 11.78
C GLU A 15 -17.70 8.79 11.17
N THR A 16 -17.31 8.53 9.92
CA THR A 16 -17.59 7.26 9.23
C THR A 16 -16.64 6.14 9.66
N ALA A 17 -15.36 6.44 9.86
CA ALA A 17 -14.34 5.40 10.07
C ALA A 17 -14.14 5.01 11.54
N SER A 18 -14.42 5.90 12.51
CA SER A 18 -14.09 5.65 13.93
C SER A 18 -14.62 4.32 14.46
N CYS A 19 -15.89 3.99 14.19
CA CYS A 19 -16.49 2.74 14.68
C CYS A 19 -15.79 1.50 14.12
N VAL A 20 -15.34 1.54 12.86
CA VAL A 20 -14.58 0.44 12.25
C VAL A 20 -13.18 0.35 12.86
N VAL A 21 -12.53 1.48 13.15
CA VAL A 21 -11.22 1.51 13.81
C VAL A 21 -11.31 0.93 15.22
N GLU A 22 -12.35 1.30 15.97
CA GLU A 22 -12.62 0.76 17.31
C GLU A 22 -12.81 -0.75 17.28
N GLN A 23 -13.58 -1.27 16.31
CA GLN A 23 -13.77 -2.71 16.11
C GLN A 23 -12.44 -3.43 15.81
N LEU A 24 -11.58 -2.84 14.97
CA LEU A 24 -10.27 -3.41 14.67
C LEU A 24 -9.34 -3.44 15.89
N HIS A 25 -9.55 -2.55 16.88
CA HIS A 25 -8.78 -2.49 18.11
C HIS A 25 -9.33 -3.37 19.25
N GLU A 26 -10.45 -4.07 19.06
CA GLU A 26 -11.10 -4.88 20.12
C GLU A 26 -10.18 -5.97 20.70
N SER A 27 -9.29 -6.52 19.89
CA SER A 27 -8.31 -7.55 20.31
C SER A 27 -6.96 -6.97 20.76
N GLY A 28 -6.84 -5.65 20.83
CA GLY A 28 -5.62 -4.91 21.14
C GLY A 28 -5.35 -3.79 20.14
N LEU A 29 -4.52 -2.83 20.54
CA LEU A 29 -4.16 -1.70 19.67
C LEU A 29 -3.44 -2.22 18.41
N VAL A 30 -4.00 -1.90 17.23
CA VAL A 30 -3.44 -2.30 15.92
C VAL A 30 -2.69 -1.16 15.24
N PHE A 31 -3.14 0.09 15.43
CA PHE A 31 -2.61 1.27 14.75
C PHE A 31 -2.03 2.23 15.80
N ASP A 32 -0.84 2.74 15.52
CA ASP A 32 -0.17 3.76 16.36
C ASP A 32 -0.78 5.15 16.12
N ASP A 33 -1.26 5.42 14.90
CA ASP A 33 -1.97 6.65 14.55
C ASP A 33 -3.02 6.41 13.45
N THR A 34 -3.97 7.33 13.30
CA THR A 34 -5.01 7.30 12.27
C THR A 34 -5.18 8.66 11.59
N ILE A 35 -4.97 8.69 10.29
CA ILE A 35 -5.15 9.85 9.42
C ILE A 35 -6.48 9.71 8.67
N PHE A 36 -7.43 10.60 8.96
CA PHE A 36 -8.73 10.68 8.27
C PHE A 36 -8.71 11.65 7.11
N ARG A 37 -9.76 11.60 6.27
CA ARG A 37 -9.93 12.53 5.15
C ARG A 37 -9.96 13.99 5.61
N SER A 38 -9.03 14.78 5.10
CA SER A 38 -9.00 16.24 5.23
C SER A 38 -8.24 16.85 4.05
N LYS A 39 -8.43 18.16 3.83
CA LYS A 39 -7.70 18.92 2.77
C LYS A 39 -6.18 18.99 2.99
N LEU A 40 -5.69 18.65 4.18
CA LEU A 40 -4.27 18.62 4.49
C LEU A 40 -3.63 17.31 4.02
N TRP A 41 -4.36 16.20 4.18
CA TRP A 41 -3.86 14.84 3.95
C TRP A 41 -4.29 14.27 2.60
N PHE A 42 -5.31 14.84 1.98
CA PHE A 42 -5.83 14.39 0.70
C PHE A 42 -5.90 15.54 -0.28
N THR A 43 -5.60 15.19 -1.52
CA THR A 43 -5.76 16.10 -2.64
C THR A 43 -7.14 15.93 -3.26
N GLU A 44 -7.76 17.03 -3.66
CA GLU A 44 -9.04 17.03 -4.35
C GLU A 44 -8.82 17.29 -5.86
N PRO A 45 -9.63 16.71 -6.77
CA PRO A 45 -10.74 15.78 -6.53
C PRO A 45 -10.30 14.31 -6.44
N VAL A 46 -9.01 14.03 -6.62
CA VAL A 46 -8.44 12.68 -6.63
C VAL A 46 -7.74 12.43 -5.31
N HIS A 47 -8.31 11.56 -4.47
CA HIS A 47 -7.72 11.14 -3.20
C HIS A 47 -6.36 10.45 -3.45
N SER A 48 -5.29 11.24 -3.35
CA SER A 48 -3.90 10.76 -3.39
C SER A 48 -3.25 10.98 -2.03
N LYS A 49 -2.37 10.06 -1.66
CA LYS A 49 -1.62 10.08 -0.40
C LYS A 49 -0.16 10.35 -0.73
N ASP A 50 0.34 11.50 -0.30
CA ASP A 50 1.74 11.87 -0.48
C ASP A 50 2.53 11.48 0.76
N LEU A 51 3.32 10.40 0.66
CA LEU A 51 4.11 9.89 1.78
C LEU A 51 5.09 10.92 2.34
N ARG A 52 5.49 11.92 1.54
CA ARG A 52 6.41 12.99 1.97
C ARG A 52 5.80 13.86 3.05
N LEU A 53 4.47 13.91 3.17
CA LEU A 53 3.77 14.67 4.21
C LEU A 53 3.88 14.01 5.60
N LEU A 54 4.24 12.72 5.67
CA LEU A 54 4.40 12.02 6.95
C LEU A 54 5.68 12.43 7.70
N GLY A 55 6.62 13.08 7.01
CA GLY A 55 7.92 13.45 7.60
C GLY A 55 8.74 12.24 8.06
N ARG A 56 8.52 11.06 7.44
CA ARG A 56 9.28 9.83 7.68
C ARG A 56 10.33 9.63 6.61
N ASP A 57 11.35 8.84 6.94
CA ASP A 57 12.40 8.47 6.00
C ASP A 57 11.81 7.66 4.83
N MET A 58 11.99 8.15 3.60
CA MET A 58 11.49 7.51 2.39
C MET A 58 12.14 6.15 2.12
N ASP A 59 13.30 5.87 2.70
CA ASP A 59 13.92 4.54 2.61
C ASP A 59 13.29 3.53 3.57
N ARG A 60 12.42 3.99 4.48
CA ARG A 60 11.85 3.19 5.59
C ARG A 60 10.32 3.21 5.64
N VAL A 61 9.65 3.88 4.71
CA VAL A 61 8.18 3.99 4.66
C VAL A 61 7.59 3.22 3.47
N VAL A 62 6.52 2.48 3.72
CA VAL A 62 5.76 1.77 2.69
C VAL A 62 4.26 2.05 2.85
N LEU A 63 3.58 2.34 1.74
CA LEU A 63 2.13 2.48 1.64
C LEU A 63 1.52 1.16 1.17
N VAL A 64 0.44 0.72 1.81
CA VAL A 64 -0.41 -0.37 1.30
C VAL A 64 -1.79 0.20 1.02
N ASP A 65 -2.25 0.10 -0.22
CA ASP A 65 -3.56 0.64 -0.62
C ASP A 65 -4.09 -0.11 -1.84
N ASN A 66 -5.40 -0.25 -1.95
CA ASN A 66 -6.05 -0.88 -3.10
C ASN A 66 -6.15 0.07 -4.31
N SER A 67 -6.12 1.38 -4.08
CA SER A 67 -6.28 2.40 -5.10
C SER A 67 -4.94 2.88 -5.65
N ALA A 68 -4.71 2.67 -6.94
CA ALA A 68 -3.55 3.23 -7.64
C ALA A 68 -3.50 4.77 -7.56
N ASN A 69 -4.65 5.44 -7.44
CA ASN A 69 -4.70 6.89 -7.23
C ASN A 69 -4.12 7.30 -5.88
N CYS A 70 -4.32 6.51 -4.83
CA CYS A 70 -3.71 6.76 -3.52
C CYS A 70 -2.18 6.67 -3.61
N CYS A 71 -1.66 5.71 -4.37
CA CYS A 71 -0.23 5.39 -4.44
C CYS A 71 0.58 6.19 -5.47
N LYS A 72 -0.06 6.86 -6.43
CA LYS A 72 0.61 7.38 -7.64
C LYS A 72 1.72 8.42 -7.40
N LEU A 73 1.75 9.06 -6.23
CA LEU A 73 2.78 10.06 -5.90
C LEU A 73 4.08 9.42 -5.41
N ASN A 74 4.02 8.20 -4.89
CA ASN A 74 5.17 7.45 -4.39
C ASN A 74 5.09 5.96 -4.80
N PRO A 75 4.98 5.64 -6.10
CA PRO A 75 4.69 4.27 -6.55
C PRO A 75 5.79 3.25 -6.22
N LEU A 76 7.04 3.71 -6.05
CA LEU A 76 8.17 2.86 -5.65
C LEU A 76 8.17 2.53 -4.15
N ASN A 77 7.35 3.21 -3.36
CA ASN A 77 7.16 2.98 -1.92
C ASN A 77 5.76 2.43 -1.63
N ALA A 78 5.08 1.86 -2.63
CA ALA A 78 3.70 1.43 -2.49
C ALA A 78 3.50 -0.02 -2.92
N ILE A 79 2.69 -0.74 -2.15
CA ILE A 79 2.17 -2.06 -2.44
C ILE A 79 0.69 -1.91 -2.76
N LEU A 80 0.32 -2.16 -4.02
CA LEU A 80 -1.08 -2.29 -4.40
C LEU A 80 -1.63 -3.63 -3.90
N ILE A 81 -2.75 -3.58 -3.21
CA ILE A 81 -3.49 -4.77 -2.77
C ILE A 81 -4.82 -4.86 -3.53
N GLU A 82 -5.40 -6.05 -3.64
CA GLU A 82 -6.71 -6.22 -4.27
C GLU A 82 -7.84 -5.76 -3.33
N ASP A 83 -8.97 -5.36 -3.90
CA ASP A 83 -10.16 -5.03 -3.13
C ASP A 83 -10.68 -6.24 -2.36
N PHE A 84 -11.02 -6.03 -1.08
CA PHE A 84 -11.78 -7.00 -0.29
C PHE A 84 -13.26 -6.60 -0.28
N HIS A 85 -14.11 -7.44 -0.86
CA HIS A 85 -15.54 -7.16 -1.00
C HIS A 85 -16.41 -7.75 0.13
N GLY A 86 -15.81 -8.17 1.25
CA GLY A 86 -16.53 -8.71 2.41
C GLY A 86 -16.74 -10.23 2.40
N PHE A 87 -16.37 -10.93 1.32
CA PHE A 87 -16.50 -12.38 1.21
C PHE A 87 -15.18 -13.07 1.51
N ARG A 88 -15.14 -13.85 2.59
CA ARG A 88 -13.95 -14.65 2.95
C ARG A 88 -13.82 -15.83 2.00
N HIS A 89 -12.76 -15.86 1.21
CA HIS A 89 -12.35 -17.02 0.43
C HIS A 89 -11.18 -17.72 1.12
N GLU A 90 -11.20 -19.05 1.19
CA GLU A 90 -10.12 -19.83 1.80
C GLU A 90 -8.76 -19.65 1.11
N GLU A 91 -8.76 -19.25 -0.16
CA GLU A 91 -7.54 -18.99 -0.94
C GLU A 91 -7.15 -17.51 -0.97
N ASP A 92 -7.89 -16.61 -0.30
CA ASP A 92 -7.49 -15.21 -0.17
C ASP A 92 -6.35 -15.07 0.85
N ALA A 93 -5.17 -14.80 0.30
CA ALA A 93 -3.93 -14.57 1.02
C ALA A 93 -3.39 -13.14 0.76
N ALA A 94 -4.23 -12.17 0.40
CA ALA A 94 -3.77 -10.82 0.06
C ALA A 94 -3.02 -10.15 1.23
N LEU A 95 -3.65 -10.07 2.40
CA LEU A 95 -3.00 -9.51 3.61
C LEU A 95 -1.86 -10.40 4.14
N VAL A 96 -1.95 -11.71 3.93
CA VAL A 96 -0.89 -12.66 4.25
C VAL A 96 0.38 -12.36 3.45
N ASN A 97 0.23 -12.14 2.15
CA ASN A 97 1.34 -11.80 1.28
C ASN A 97 1.92 -10.43 1.68
N VAL A 98 1.09 -9.44 2.00
CA VAL A 98 1.57 -8.15 2.54
C VAL A 98 2.36 -8.34 3.85
N TYR A 99 1.89 -9.19 4.76
CA TYR A 99 2.62 -9.51 5.99
C TYR A 99 4.03 -10.04 5.70
N TYR A 100 4.17 -11.04 4.83
CA TYR A 100 5.48 -11.60 4.48
C TYR A 100 6.35 -10.61 3.71
N MET A 101 5.75 -9.75 2.88
CA MET A 101 6.48 -8.66 2.23
C MET A 101 7.04 -7.68 3.26
N VAL A 102 6.23 -7.25 4.24
CA VAL A 102 6.69 -6.33 5.31
C VAL A 102 7.78 -6.99 6.16
N GLU A 103 7.63 -8.27 6.52
CA GLU A 103 8.69 -9.00 7.23
C GLU A 103 10.01 -9.06 6.45
N ALA A 104 9.95 -9.28 5.13
CA ALA A 104 11.14 -9.25 4.27
C ALA A 104 11.74 -7.84 4.18
N LEU A 105 10.91 -6.80 4.04
CA LEU A 105 11.36 -5.41 4.01
C LEU A 105 12.06 -5.00 5.31
N ILE A 106 11.60 -5.47 6.47
CA ILE A 106 12.27 -5.23 7.76
C ILE A 106 13.68 -5.83 7.75
N LYS A 107 13.84 -7.08 7.29
CA LYS A 107 15.16 -7.73 7.21
C LYS A 107 16.10 -7.00 6.24
N PHE A 108 15.59 -6.65 5.06
CA PHE A 108 16.34 -5.84 4.10
C PHE A 108 16.73 -4.48 4.69
N ALA A 109 15.85 -3.89 5.49
CA ALA A 109 16.11 -2.63 6.14
C ALA A 109 17.27 -2.71 7.15
N GLU A 110 17.34 -3.78 7.93
CA GLU A 110 18.45 -4.08 8.85
C GLU A 110 19.79 -4.25 8.11
N GLU A 111 19.75 -4.73 6.86
CA GLU A 111 20.91 -4.86 5.96
C GLU A 111 21.25 -3.55 5.22
N GLY A 112 20.54 -2.44 5.50
CA GLY A 112 20.77 -1.15 4.86
C GLY A 112 20.12 -0.97 3.49
N THR A 113 19.22 -1.88 3.09
CA THR A 113 18.46 -1.76 1.84
C THR A 113 17.23 -0.88 2.05
N SER A 114 16.94 0.02 1.11
CA SER A 114 15.74 0.87 1.16
C SER A 114 14.47 0.08 0.81
N VAL A 115 13.31 0.58 1.21
CA VAL A 115 12.00 0.01 0.82
C VAL A 115 11.87 -0.10 -0.70
N GLN A 116 12.32 0.90 -1.45
CA GLN A 116 12.21 0.90 -2.92
C GLN A 116 12.99 -0.26 -3.56
N GLU A 117 14.24 -0.46 -3.14
CA GLU A 117 15.08 -1.55 -3.60
C GLU A 117 14.53 -2.91 -3.14
N GLY A 118 14.09 -3.01 -1.88
CA GLY A 118 13.48 -4.21 -1.32
C GLY A 118 12.22 -4.65 -2.08
N LEU A 119 11.33 -3.71 -2.40
CA LEU A 119 10.14 -3.99 -3.19
C LEU A 119 10.46 -4.43 -4.63
N GLN A 120 11.50 -3.86 -5.25
CA GLN A 120 11.97 -4.30 -6.56
C GLN A 120 12.48 -5.75 -6.51
N ARG A 121 13.27 -6.11 -5.50
CA ARG A 121 13.75 -7.48 -5.30
C ARG A 121 12.60 -8.47 -5.13
N LEU A 122 11.65 -8.18 -4.25
CA LEU A 122 10.47 -9.03 -4.04
C LEU A 122 9.64 -9.21 -5.31
N ALA A 123 9.49 -8.13 -6.10
CA ALA A 123 8.76 -8.19 -7.36
C ALA A 123 9.51 -9.00 -8.44
N MET A 124 10.85 -9.02 -8.43
CA MET A 124 11.67 -9.85 -9.32
C MET A 124 11.57 -11.33 -8.97
N GLU A 125 11.48 -11.68 -7.68
CA GLU A 125 11.27 -13.06 -7.24
C GLU A 125 9.88 -13.59 -7.63
N GLY A 126 8.85 -12.73 -7.61
CA GLY A 126 7.52 -13.05 -8.12
C GLY A 126 6.62 -13.87 -7.17
N HIS A 127 7.16 -14.38 -6.05
CA HIS A 127 6.43 -15.26 -5.13
C HIS A 127 5.30 -14.52 -4.39
N LEU A 128 5.61 -13.37 -3.78
CA LEU A 128 4.67 -12.62 -2.92
C LEU A 128 3.96 -11.49 -3.67
N CYS A 129 4.61 -10.92 -4.68
CA CYS A 129 4.13 -9.77 -5.42
C CYS A 129 4.69 -9.79 -6.84
N ARG A 130 4.17 -8.90 -7.68
CA ARG A 130 4.61 -8.72 -9.06
C ARG A 130 4.59 -7.26 -9.46
N THR A 131 5.35 -6.92 -10.49
CA THR A 131 5.23 -5.61 -11.13
C THR A 131 4.01 -5.58 -12.05
N ILE A 132 3.22 -4.51 -11.96
CA ILE A 132 2.19 -4.16 -12.94
C ILE A 132 2.51 -2.81 -13.56
N THR A 133 2.03 -2.58 -14.78
CA THR A 133 2.24 -1.31 -15.49
C THR A 133 0.90 -0.68 -15.85
N TYR A 134 0.69 0.57 -15.43
CA TYR A 134 -0.42 1.39 -15.89
C TYR A 134 0.04 2.21 -17.10
N PRO A 135 -0.53 2.00 -18.30
CA PRO A 135 -0.18 2.81 -19.45
C PRO A 135 -0.70 4.24 -19.27
N MET A 136 0.06 5.21 -19.77
CA MET A 136 -0.45 6.58 -19.87
C MET A 136 -1.63 6.61 -20.86
N PRO A 137 -2.82 7.13 -20.46
CA PRO A 137 -3.96 7.24 -21.37
C PRO A 137 -3.60 8.09 -22.59
N GLU A 138 -4.16 7.76 -23.75
CA GLU A 138 -3.75 8.35 -25.03
C GLU A 138 -3.80 9.88 -25.04
N MET A 139 -4.89 10.45 -24.50
CA MET A 139 -5.10 11.90 -24.37
C MET A 139 -3.99 12.62 -23.60
N TRP A 140 -3.22 11.91 -22.77
CA TRP A 140 -2.17 12.46 -21.93
C TRP A 140 -0.77 12.36 -22.56
N ARG A 141 -0.59 11.53 -23.60
CA ARG A 141 0.74 11.25 -24.18
C ARG A 141 1.40 12.47 -24.81
N ASN A 142 0.59 13.38 -25.35
CA ASN A 142 1.07 14.56 -26.07
C ASN A 142 0.97 15.84 -25.24
N LEU A 143 0.54 15.75 -23.97
CA LEU A 143 0.45 16.92 -23.09
C LEU A 143 1.81 17.18 -22.43
N PRO A 144 2.17 18.45 -22.15
CA PRO A 144 3.35 18.78 -21.39
C PRO A 144 3.14 18.41 -19.91
N LEU A 145 3.41 17.14 -19.55
CA LEU A 145 3.14 16.61 -18.21
C LEU A 145 3.86 17.38 -17.10
N SER A 146 5.01 17.99 -17.39
CA SER A 146 5.76 18.85 -16.47
C SER A 146 4.99 20.11 -16.06
N GLU A 147 4.04 20.56 -16.88
CA GLU A 147 3.20 21.73 -16.61
C GLU A 147 1.89 21.36 -15.91
N ILE A 148 1.59 20.05 -15.81
CA ILE A 148 0.38 19.57 -15.16
C ILE A 148 0.71 19.23 -13.70
N PRO A 149 -0.06 19.76 -12.73
CA PRO A 149 0.10 19.37 -11.33
C PRO A 149 0.06 17.83 -11.18
N PRO A 150 1.03 17.19 -10.50
CA PRO A 150 1.10 15.73 -10.38
C PRO A 150 -0.20 15.06 -9.93
N LEU A 151 -0.99 15.79 -9.13
CA LEU A 151 -2.29 15.38 -8.60
C LEU A 151 -3.34 15.17 -9.69
N LYS A 152 -3.25 15.91 -10.80
CA LYS A 152 -4.18 15.79 -11.92
C LYS A 152 -3.78 14.65 -12.86
N VAL A 153 -2.51 14.25 -12.86
CA VAL A 153 -2.00 13.18 -13.73
C VAL A 153 -2.59 11.84 -13.27
N PRO A 154 -3.13 11.00 -14.17
CA PRO A 154 -3.62 9.69 -13.81
C PRO A 154 -2.47 8.78 -13.33
N PRO A 155 -2.76 7.74 -12.55
CA PRO A 155 -1.76 6.73 -12.21
C PRO A 155 -1.24 6.11 -13.49
N HIS A 156 0.08 6.16 -13.68
CA HIS A 156 0.79 5.60 -14.82
C HIS A 156 2.18 5.14 -14.37
N GLY A 157 2.81 4.28 -15.17
CA GLY A 157 4.12 3.71 -14.85
C GLY A 157 4.02 2.38 -14.10
N LYS A 158 5.12 2.00 -13.44
CA LYS A 158 5.27 0.69 -12.78
C LYS A 158 4.86 0.78 -11.32
N PHE A 159 4.11 -0.22 -10.86
CA PHE A 159 3.70 -0.40 -9.47
C PHE A 159 3.98 -1.83 -9.03
N VAL A 160 4.19 -2.03 -7.73
CA VAL A 160 4.22 -3.36 -7.13
C VAL A 160 2.81 -3.72 -6.67
N ARG A 161 2.32 -4.91 -7.04
CA ARG A 161 1.03 -5.45 -6.60
C ARG A 161 1.27 -6.76 -5.84
N ALA A 162 0.72 -6.86 -4.62
CA ALA A 162 0.70 -8.10 -3.86
C ALA A 162 -0.12 -9.16 -4.60
N ASN A 163 0.33 -10.42 -4.54
CA ASN A 163 -0.46 -11.54 -5.03
C ASN A 163 -1.66 -11.77 -4.10
N THR A 164 -2.77 -12.28 -4.64
CA THR A 164 -3.96 -12.61 -3.86
C THR A 164 -3.98 -14.06 -3.40
N ALA A 165 -3.35 -14.96 -4.17
CA ALA A 165 -3.23 -16.38 -3.82
C ALA A 165 -1.98 -16.64 -2.95
N PRO A 166 -1.98 -17.69 -2.12
CA PRO A 166 -0.82 -18.05 -1.31
C PRO A 166 0.32 -18.58 -2.18
N PRO A 167 1.60 -18.27 -1.85
CA PRO A 167 2.76 -18.79 -2.58
C PRO A 167 2.91 -20.31 -2.44
N SER A 168 2.34 -20.91 -1.37
CA SER A 168 2.16 -22.36 -1.27
C SER A 168 0.94 -22.72 -0.42
N ARG A 169 0.26 -23.83 -0.76
CA ARG A 169 -0.85 -24.37 0.05
C ARG A 169 -0.41 -24.85 1.45
N SER A 170 0.89 -25.10 1.66
CA SER A 170 1.42 -25.52 2.97
C SER A 170 1.37 -24.37 3.98
N ILE A 171 1.63 -23.14 3.51
CA ILE A 171 1.58 -21.94 4.36
C ILE A 171 0.18 -21.74 4.92
N MET A 172 -0.88 -22.00 4.14
CA MET A 172 -2.29 -21.83 4.55
C MET A 172 -2.70 -22.71 5.74
N LYS A 173 -2.04 -23.84 5.98
CA LYS A 173 -2.38 -24.76 7.09
C LYS A 173 -2.09 -24.21 8.48
N TYR A 174 -1.28 -23.16 8.56
CA TYR A 174 -0.91 -22.50 9.82
C TYR A 174 -1.80 -21.28 10.13
N TRP A 175 -2.75 -20.96 9.24
CA TRP A 175 -3.72 -19.89 9.41
C TRP A 175 -4.96 -20.52 10.03
N SER A 176 -4.94 -20.63 11.35
CA SER A 176 -6.05 -21.20 12.14
C SER A 176 -7.36 -20.45 11.84
N TYR A 177 -8.42 -21.23 11.66
CA TYR A 177 -9.80 -20.76 11.49
C TYR A 177 -10.36 -20.12 12.76
#